data_AF-A0A2T4X263-F1
#
_entry.id   AF-A0A2T4X263-F1
#
_cell.length_a   1.000
_cell.length_b   1.000
_cell.length_c   1.000
_cell.angle_alpha   90.00
_cell.angle_beta   90.00
_cell.angle_gamma   90.00
#
_symmetry.space_group_name_H-M   'P 1'
#
loop_
_entity.id
_entity.type
_entity.pdbx_description
1 polymer ?
#
loop_
_entity_poly.entity_id
_entity_poly.type
_entity_poly.pdbx_seq_one_letter_code
_entity_poly.pdbx_strand_id
1 'polypeptide(L)'
;METGKTSKYFKYAIGEIILVVIGILIALSINNWNESRKEVIKERQLLNNLQGEFKDNLEDLDSIAIEVNKVISSLEKVFNQFSQSNSDIPKDSLNNWLSTAMYSPNWKPSEFLLNSLNNSGTIAELKNEKLKLLLYKWSRQQKEMTEVQQRTEKTGEEIIAYLKEFGSLRNVDVTSRDFKYRPSNLLINNISLMSDPRFENQID
;
A
#
# COMPACT_ATOMS: atom_id res chain seq x y z
N MET A 1 81.37 -28.83 -13.92
CA MET A 1 79.90 -28.67 -13.84
C MET A 1 79.56 -27.25 -14.27
N GLU A 2 78.85 -27.10 -15.39
CA GLU A 2 78.63 -25.83 -16.09
C GLU A 2 77.76 -24.85 -15.27
N THR A 3 78.34 -23.75 -14.80
CA THR A 3 77.72 -22.75 -13.90
C THR A 3 76.85 -21.70 -14.60
N GLY A 4 76.46 -21.90 -15.87
CA GLY A 4 75.68 -20.93 -16.67
C GLY A 4 74.27 -21.37 -17.08
N LYS A 5 73.90 -22.65 -16.88
CA LYS A 5 72.64 -23.20 -17.40
C LYS A 5 71.45 -22.95 -16.45
N THR A 6 71.64 -23.04 -15.14
CA THR A 6 70.59 -22.83 -14.11
C THR A 6 70.01 -21.40 -14.09
N SER A 7 70.83 -20.37 -14.29
CA SER A 7 70.37 -18.97 -14.39
C SER A 7 69.45 -18.73 -15.59
N LYS A 8 69.71 -19.42 -16.71
CA LYS A 8 68.88 -19.34 -17.93
C LYS A 8 67.50 -19.94 -17.68
N TYR A 9 67.44 -21.18 -17.16
CA TYR A 9 66.17 -21.85 -16.84
C TYR A 9 65.34 -21.08 -15.80
N PHE A 10 65.98 -20.45 -14.81
CA PHE A 10 65.29 -19.65 -13.80
C PHE A 10 64.64 -18.38 -14.39
N LYS A 11 65.31 -17.68 -15.31
CA LYS A 11 64.72 -16.52 -16.01
C LYS A 11 63.54 -16.91 -16.90
N TYR A 12 63.64 -18.05 -17.58
CA TYR A 12 62.53 -18.57 -18.40
C TYR A 12 61.32 -18.97 -17.55
N ALA A 13 61.54 -19.67 -16.42
CA ALA A 13 60.46 -20.06 -15.51
C ALA A 13 59.76 -18.85 -14.87
N ILE A 14 60.50 -17.79 -14.51
CA ILE A 14 59.91 -16.54 -14.02
C ILE A 14 59.09 -15.85 -15.11
N GLY A 15 59.60 -15.80 -16.35
CA GLY A 15 58.87 -15.24 -17.48
C GLY A 15 57.53 -15.95 -17.70
N GLU A 16 57.52 -17.28 -17.62
CA GLU A 16 56.32 -18.10 -17.76
C GLU A 16 55.31 -17.87 -16.62
N ILE A 17 55.77 -17.78 -15.37
CA ILE A 17 54.90 -17.44 -14.23
C ILE A 17 54.28 -16.05 -14.41
N ILE A 18 55.05 -15.05 -14.80
CA ILE A 18 54.54 -13.69 -15.04
C ILE A 18 53.48 -13.70 -16.15
N LEU A 19 53.72 -14.44 -17.23
CA LEU A 19 52.81 -14.53 -18.37
C LEU A 19 51.49 -15.23 -17.99
N VAL A 20 51.57 -16.29 -17.18
CA VAL A 20 50.40 -16.96 -16.60
C VAL A 20 49.62 -16.04 -15.66
N VAL A 21 50.31 -15.30 -14.78
CA VAL A 21 49.66 -14.34 -13.85
C VAL A 21 48.96 -13.22 -14.62
N ILE A 22 49.56 -12.67 -15.67
CA ILE A 22 48.92 -11.68 -16.54
C ILE A 22 47.67 -12.29 -17.20
N GLY A 23 47.74 -13.53 -17.68
CA GLY A 23 46.59 -14.24 -18.24
C GLY A 23 45.44 -14.38 -17.25
N ILE A 24 45.73 -14.76 -16.00
CA ILE A 24 44.73 -14.89 -14.93
C ILE A 24 44.12 -13.51 -14.58
N LEU A 25 44.95 -12.47 -14.47
CA LEU A 25 44.47 -11.12 -14.14
C LEU A 25 43.58 -10.53 -15.23
N ILE A 26 43.91 -10.75 -16.51
CA ILE A 26 43.06 -10.34 -17.63
C ILE A 26 41.74 -11.12 -17.62
N ALA A 27 41.79 -12.44 -17.44
CA ALA A 27 40.59 -13.27 -17.35
C ALA A 27 39.68 -12.83 -16.18
N LEU A 28 40.26 -12.57 -15.01
CA LEU A 28 39.55 -12.05 -13.84
C LEU A 28 38.95 -10.66 -14.13
N SER A 29 39.71 -9.78 -14.79
CA SER A 29 39.24 -8.42 -15.12
C SER A 29 38.07 -8.44 -16.09
N ILE A 30 38.13 -9.27 -17.13
CA ILE A 30 37.02 -9.46 -18.09
C ILE A 30 35.80 -10.04 -17.38
N ASN A 31 35.99 -11.03 -16.50
CA ASN A 31 34.90 -11.62 -15.72
C ASN A 31 34.24 -10.59 -14.80
N ASN A 32 35.03 -9.82 -14.06
CA ASN A 32 34.54 -8.75 -13.17
C ASN A 32 33.79 -7.66 -13.94
N TRP A 33 34.28 -7.26 -15.12
CA TRP A 33 33.60 -6.28 -15.98
C TRP A 33 32.26 -6.80 -16.51
N ASN A 34 32.21 -8.07 -16.93
CA ASN A 34 30.97 -8.69 -17.37
C ASN A 34 29.94 -8.77 -16.22
N GLU A 35 30.38 -9.12 -15.02
CA GLU A 35 29.49 -9.22 -13.85
C GLU A 35 28.95 -7.85 -13.43
N SER A 36 29.82 -6.84 -13.36
CA SER A 36 29.41 -5.45 -13.09
C SER A 36 28.38 -4.94 -14.11
N ARG A 37 28.52 -5.30 -15.40
CA ARG A 37 27.53 -4.94 -16.42
C ARG A 37 26.18 -5.61 -16.16
N LYS A 38 26.18 -6.91 -15.81
CA LYS A 38 24.93 -7.64 -15.49
C LYS A 38 24.25 -7.05 -14.26
N GLU A 39 25.00 -6.67 -13.22
CA GLU A 39 24.46 -5.99 -12.05
C GLU A 39 23.75 -4.69 -12.43
N VAL A 40 24.36 -3.84 -13.26
CA VAL A 40 23.74 -2.59 -13.74
C VAL A 40 22.45 -2.86 -14.53
N ILE A 41 22.42 -3.89 -15.36
CA ILE A 41 21.20 -4.26 -16.11
C ILE A 41 20.09 -4.71 -15.16
N LYS A 42 20.42 -5.57 -14.18
CA LYS A 42 19.47 -6.02 -13.15
C LYS A 42 18.94 -4.85 -12.32
N GLU A 43 19.81 -3.94 -11.87
CA GLU A 43 19.44 -2.74 -11.11
C GLU A 43 18.48 -1.87 -11.92
N ARG A 44 18.75 -1.62 -13.21
CA ARG A 44 17.83 -0.86 -14.08
C ARG A 44 16.47 -1.53 -14.23
N GLN A 45 16.44 -2.85 -14.42
CA GLN A 45 15.19 -3.59 -14.53
C GLN A 45 14.37 -3.51 -13.23
N LEU A 46 15.04 -3.66 -12.08
CA LEU A 46 14.40 -3.47 -10.77
C LEU A 46 13.80 -2.06 -10.62
N LEU A 47 14.57 -1.02 -10.96
CA LEU A 47 14.11 0.37 -10.87
C LEU A 47 12.92 0.65 -11.78
N ASN A 48 12.91 0.11 -13.01
CA ASN A 48 11.78 0.24 -13.92
C ASN A 48 10.52 -0.45 -13.37
N ASN A 49 10.68 -1.65 -12.81
CA ASN A 49 9.57 -2.39 -12.21
C ASN A 49 9.02 -1.65 -10.98
N LEU A 50 9.90 -1.13 -10.11
CA LEU A 50 9.49 -0.30 -8.97
C LEU A 50 8.72 0.92 -9.43
N GLN A 51 9.21 1.62 -10.46
CA GLN A 51 8.53 2.78 -11.01
C GLN A 51 7.11 2.46 -11.50
N GLY A 52 6.94 1.32 -12.19
CA GLY A 52 5.63 0.83 -12.60
C GLY A 52 4.71 0.56 -11.41
N GLU A 53 5.18 -0.23 -10.43
CA GLU A 53 4.41 -0.54 -9.22
C GLU A 53 4.00 0.73 -8.44
N PHE A 54 4.89 1.71 -8.31
CA PHE A 54 4.55 2.99 -7.66
C PHE A 54 3.56 3.83 -8.44
N LYS A 55 3.54 3.72 -9.77
CA LYS A 55 2.57 4.42 -10.61
C LYS A 55 1.18 3.81 -10.44
N ASP A 56 1.08 2.48 -10.49
CA ASP A 56 -0.18 1.77 -10.28
C ASP A 56 -0.73 2.06 -8.87
N ASN A 57 0.14 1.99 -7.85
CA ASN A 57 -0.21 2.35 -6.47
C ASN A 57 -0.70 3.79 -6.31
N LEU A 58 -0.16 4.74 -7.09
CA LEU A 58 -0.61 6.14 -7.07
C LEU A 58 -2.02 6.28 -7.68
N GLU A 59 -2.28 5.62 -8.81
CA GLU A 59 -3.59 5.64 -9.47
C GLU A 59 -4.69 5.03 -8.56
N ASP A 60 -4.36 3.96 -7.83
CA ASP A 60 -5.25 3.37 -6.83
C ASP A 60 -5.51 4.33 -5.66
N LEU A 61 -4.46 4.99 -5.14
CA LEU A 61 -4.58 5.96 -4.06
C LEU A 61 -5.46 7.16 -4.44
N ASP A 62 -5.31 7.68 -5.66
CA ASP A 62 -6.16 8.76 -6.16
C ASP A 62 -7.64 8.35 -6.22
N SER A 63 -7.91 7.11 -6.62
CA SER A 63 -9.26 6.54 -6.66
C SER A 63 -9.85 6.41 -5.25
N ILE A 64 -9.06 5.92 -4.30
CA ILE A 64 -9.49 5.77 -2.90
C ILE A 64 -9.69 7.13 -2.23
N ALA A 65 -8.88 8.13 -2.54
CA ALA A 65 -9.06 9.50 -2.03
C ALA A 65 -10.43 10.08 -2.43
N ILE A 66 -10.91 9.80 -3.64
CA ILE A 66 -12.25 10.21 -4.09
C ILE A 66 -13.33 9.55 -3.23
N GLU A 67 -13.21 8.24 -2.97
CA GLU A 67 -14.18 7.53 -2.14
C GLU A 67 -14.17 8.01 -0.69
N VAL A 68 -13.00 8.26 -0.10
CA VAL A 68 -12.87 8.85 1.24
C VAL A 68 -13.57 10.20 1.32
N ASN A 69 -13.39 11.07 0.32
CA ASN A 69 -14.08 12.36 0.28
C ASN A 69 -15.61 12.21 0.23
N LYS A 70 -16.15 11.21 -0.47
CA LYS A 70 -17.59 10.93 -0.48
C LYS A 70 -18.11 10.49 0.88
N VAL A 71 -17.34 9.68 1.61
CA VAL A 71 -17.65 9.26 2.98
C VAL A 71 -17.66 10.48 3.90
N ILE A 72 -16.60 11.30 3.87
CA ILE A 72 -16.50 12.55 4.66
C ILE A 72 -17.71 13.46 4.39
N SER A 73 -18.00 13.76 3.13
CA SER A 73 -19.15 14.60 2.77
C SER A 73 -20.51 14.00 3.17
N SER A 74 -20.61 12.68 3.34
CA SER A 74 -21.84 12.04 3.81
C SER A 74 -21.95 12.08 5.33
N LEU A 75 -20.84 11.85 6.04
CA LEU A 75 -20.74 12.04 7.48
C LEU A 75 -21.10 13.48 7.87
N GLU A 76 -20.55 14.49 7.19
CA GLU A 76 -20.91 15.89 7.41
C GLU A 76 -22.41 16.15 7.26
N LYS A 77 -23.07 15.52 6.28
CA LYS A 77 -24.53 15.64 6.12
C LYS A 77 -25.29 15.00 7.25
N VAL A 78 -24.85 13.83 7.74
CA VAL A 78 -25.43 13.16 8.92
C VAL A 78 -25.22 14.02 10.16
N PHE A 79 -24.01 14.53 10.40
CA PHE A 79 -23.71 15.42 11.53
C PHE A 79 -24.59 16.66 11.55
N ASN A 80 -24.82 17.26 10.38
CA ASN A 80 -25.72 18.42 10.25
C ASN A 80 -27.19 18.11 10.56
N GLN A 81 -27.60 16.84 10.66
CA GLN A 81 -28.97 16.47 11.05
C GLN A 81 -29.13 16.35 12.57
N PHE A 82 -28.06 16.14 13.33
CA PHE A 82 -28.15 16.23 14.79
C PHE A 82 -28.55 17.66 15.15
N SER A 83 -29.45 17.81 16.13
CA SER A 83 -30.12 19.06 16.54
C SER A 83 -31.24 19.60 15.65
N GLN A 84 -31.53 19.00 14.48
CA GLN A 84 -32.70 19.37 13.68
C GLN A 84 -33.99 18.73 14.22
N SER A 85 -35.14 19.37 13.95
CA SER A 85 -36.43 18.73 14.20
C SER A 85 -36.58 17.49 13.32
N ASN A 86 -37.00 16.37 13.91
CA ASN A 86 -37.23 15.11 13.19
C ASN A 86 -38.22 15.23 12.00
N SER A 87 -39.06 16.28 11.98
CA SER A 87 -39.97 16.58 10.86
C SER A 87 -39.27 17.02 9.58
N ASP A 88 -38.06 17.58 9.70
CA ASP A 88 -37.40 18.31 8.61
C ASP A 88 -36.37 17.45 7.87
N ILE A 89 -36.06 16.27 8.41
CA ILE A 89 -35.04 15.36 7.89
C ILE A 89 -35.61 14.47 6.77
N PRO A 90 -35.11 14.57 5.53
CA PRO A 90 -35.57 13.72 4.44
C PRO A 90 -35.12 12.26 4.66
N LYS A 91 -36.08 11.35 4.90
CA LYS A 91 -35.83 9.93 5.21
C LYS A 91 -34.91 9.22 4.22
N ASP A 92 -35.21 9.36 2.93
CA ASP A 92 -34.46 8.68 1.86
C ASP A 92 -33.03 9.22 1.74
N SER A 93 -32.85 10.52 1.99
CA SER A 93 -31.53 11.15 2.00
C SER A 93 -30.70 10.71 3.21
N LEU A 94 -31.30 10.65 4.41
CA LEU A 94 -30.62 10.17 5.62
C LEU A 94 -30.11 8.73 5.45
N ASN A 95 -30.96 7.82 4.96
CA ASN A 95 -30.57 6.43 4.75
C ASN A 95 -29.42 6.31 3.73
N ASN A 96 -29.44 7.10 2.65
CA ASN A 96 -28.36 7.11 1.68
C ASN A 96 -27.04 7.65 2.26
N TRP A 97 -27.11 8.71 3.08
CA TRP A 97 -25.93 9.24 3.76
C TRP A 97 -25.36 8.24 4.76
N LEU A 98 -26.22 7.58 5.56
CA LEU A 98 -25.80 6.51 6.48
C LEU A 98 -25.16 5.34 5.73
N SER A 99 -25.72 4.93 4.59
CA SER A 99 -25.13 3.87 3.75
C SER A 99 -23.74 4.23 3.27
N THR A 100 -23.51 5.50 2.94
CA THR A 100 -22.21 5.99 2.48
C THR A 100 -21.25 6.19 3.66
N ALA A 101 -21.75 6.65 4.82
CA ALA A 101 -20.96 6.87 6.03
C ALA A 101 -20.38 5.57 6.63
N MET A 102 -21.09 4.46 6.50
CA MET A 102 -20.61 3.14 6.95
C MET A 102 -19.65 2.47 5.96
N TYR A 103 -19.50 3.02 4.76
CA TYR A 103 -18.52 2.50 3.81
C TYR A 103 -17.12 2.84 4.28
N SER A 104 -16.23 1.84 4.35
CA SER A 104 -14.82 2.01 4.67
C SER A 104 -13.98 1.75 3.40
N PRO A 105 -13.62 2.80 2.64
CA PRO A 105 -12.73 2.66 1.50
C PRO A 105 -11.42 2.03 1.95
N ASN A 106 -11.05 0.91 1.34
CA ASN A 106 -9.79 0.23 1.61
C ASN A 106 -8.90 0.27 0.37
N TRP A 107 -7.61 0.44 0.62
CA TRP A 107 -6.58 0.40 -0.40
C TRP A 107 -5.64 -0.75 -0.12
N LYS A 108 -5.40 -1.58 -1.14
CA LYS A 108 -4.50 -2.75 -1.08
C LYS A 108 -3.37 -2.55 -2.09
N PRO A 109 -2.23 -1.96 -1.68
CA PRO A 109 -1.12 -1.73 -2.60
C PRO A 109 -0.59 -3.01 -3.23
N SER A 110 -0.03 -2.88 -4.44
CA SER A 110 0.99 -3.82 -4.87
C SER A 110 2.27 -3.58 -4.06
N GLU A 111 2.73 -4.63 -3.39
CA GLU A 111 3.95 -4.61 -2.56
C GLU A 111 4.94 -5.70 -2.97
N PHE A 112 4.72 -6.34 -4.11
CA PHE A 112 5.48 -7.53 -4.50
C PHE A 112 6.98 -7.23 -4.55
N LEU A 113 7.36 -6.12 -5.16
CA LEU A 113 8.76 -5.77 -5.33
C LEU A 113 9.40 -5.29 -4.03
N LEU A 114 8.71 -4.45 -3.26
CA LEU A 114 9.25 -3.98 -1.99
C LEU A 114 9.41 -5.11 -0.96
N ASN A 115 8.43 -6.00 -0.87
CA ASN A 115 8.50 -7.17 0.01
C ASN A 115 9.60 -8.13 -0.45
N SER A 116 9.73 -8.34 -1.77
CA SER A 116 10.86 -9.09 -2.33
C SER A 116 12.21 -8.48 -1.92
N LEU A 117 12.39 -7.17 -2.08
CA LEU A 117 13.63 -6.45 -1.75
C LEU A 117 13.97 -6.49 -0.26
N ASN A 118 12.97 -6.38 0.61
CA ASN A 118 13.16 -6.50 2.05
C ASN A 118 13.53 -7.92 2.46
N ASN A 119 12.82 -8.92 1.93
CA ASN A 119 13.04 -10.32 2.28
C ASN A 119 14.35 -10.89 1.73
N SER A 120 14.81 -10.39 0.57
CA SER A 120 16.07 -10.81 -0.04
C SER A 120 17.30 -10.09 0.53
N GLY A 121 17.11 -9.03 1.32
CA GLY A 121 18.18 -8.14 1.78
C GLY A 121 18.73 -7.20 0.69
N THR A 122 18.26 -7.32 -0.56
CA THR A 122 18.74 -6.54 -1.72
C THR A 122 18.47 -5.05 -1.56
N ILE A 123 17.52 -4.63 -0.72
CA ILE A 123 17.29 -3.22 -0.43
C ILE A 123 18.55 -2.53 0.14
N ALA A 124 19.38 -3.25 0.89
CA ALA A 124 20.63 -2.73 1.44
C ALA A 124 21.69 -2.50 0.35
N GLU A 125 21.64 -3.27 -0.73
CA GLU A 125 22.57 -3.26 -1.86
C GLU A 125 22.26 -2.16 -2.88
N LEU A 126 21.09 -1.51 -2.79
CA LEU A 126 20.76 -0.35 -3.62
C LEU A 126 21.79 0.76 -3.43
N LYS A 127 22.43 1.18 -4.53
CA LYS A 127 23.45 2.22 -4.54
C LYS A 127 22.88 3.61 -4.25
N ASN A 128 21.61 3.82 -4.58
CA ASN A 128 20.94 5.11 -4.37
C ASN A 128 20.39 5.21 -2.95
N GLU A 129 21.16 5.83 -2.05
CA GLU A 129 20.77 6.04 -0.65
C GLU A 129 19.47 6.84 -0.49
N LYS A 130 19.21 7.83 -1.36
CA LYS A 130 17.96 8.59 -1.32
C LYS A 130 16.76 7.70 -1.63
N LEU A 131 16.86 6.85 -2.65
CA LEU A 131 15.81 5.90 -2.99
C LEU A 131 15.56 4.94 -1.83
N LYS A 132 16.62 4.38 -1.24
CA LYS A 132 16.54 3.47 -0.08
C LYS A 132 15.75 4.10 1.08
N LEU A 133 16.06 5.34 1.44
CA LEU A 133 15.33 6.08 2.48
C LEU A 133 13.85 6.31 2.12
N LEU A 134 13.55 6.60 0.85
CA LEU A 134 12.17 6.76 0.39
C LEU A 134 11.38 5.44 0.47
N LEU A 135 11.98 4.31 0.11
CA LEU A 135 11.37 2.98 0.22
C LEU A 135 11.08 2.62 1.68
N TYR A 136 12.00 2.90 2.60
CA TYR A 136 11.75 2.71 4.03
C TYR A 136 10.63 3.62 4.55
N LYS A 137 10.60 4.89 4.14
CA LYS A 137 9.52 5.81 4.51
C LYS A 137 8.17 5.30 3.99
N TRP A 138 8.13 4.83 2.75
CA TRP A 138 6.94 4.28 2.13
C TRP A 138 6.41 3.06 2.89
N SER A 139 7.28 2.10 3.23
CA SER A 139 6.89 0.92 4.01
C SER A 139 6.26 1.29 5.36
N ARG A 140 6.82 2.30 6.05
CA ARG A 140 6.20 2.83 7.28
C ARG A 140 4.83 3.46 7.01
N GLN A 141 4.69 4.25 5.95
CA GLN A 141 3.43 4.91 5.61
C GLN A 141 2.32 3.90 5.27
N GLN A 142 2.67 2.81 4.59
CA GLN A 142 1.73 1.72 4.30
C GLN A 142 1.21 1.08 5.59
N LYS A 143 2.10 0.79 6.54
CA LYS A 143 1.71 0.25 7.85
C LYS A 143 0.76 1.20 8.59
N GLU A 144 1.10 2.49 8.65
CA GLU A 144 0.22 3.51 9.26
C GLU A 144 -1.15 3.55 8.58
N MET A 145 -1.19 3.48 7.24
CA MET A 145 -2.43 3.46 6.48
C MET A 145 -3.28 2.22 6.79
N THR A 146 -2.68 1.04 6.88
CA THR A 146 -3.37 -0.20 7.27
C THR A 146 -3.97 -0.09 8.67
N GLU A 147 -3.22 0.48 9.63
CA GLU A 147 -3.72 0.70 10.99
C GLU A 147 -4.91 1.68 11.02
N VAL A 148 -4.89 2.74 10.19
CA VAL A 148 -6.02 3.66 10.02
C VAL A 148 -7.22 2.92 9.44
N GLN A 149 -7.04 2.16 8.35
CA GLN A 149 -8.12 1.41 7.69
C GLN A 149 -8.80 0.44 8.64
N GLN A 150 -8.03 -0.29 9.47
CA GLN A 150 -8.59 -1.21 10.47
C GLN A 150 -9.43 -0.49 11.52
N ARG A 151 -9.01 0.71 11.96
CA ARG A 151 -9.82 1.52 12.89
C ARG A 151 -11.11 1.98 12.23
N THR A 152 -11.05 2.49 11.01
CA THR A 152 -12.23 2.96 10.27
C THR A 152 -13.21 1.83 9.96
N GLU A 153 -12.71 0.65 9.57
CA GLU A 153 -13.53 -0.55 9.37
C GLU A 153 -14.26 -0.94 10.66
N LYS A 154 -13.56 -0.94 11.79
CA LYS A 154 -14.16 -1.21 13.10
C LYS A 154 -15.27 -0.19 13.46
N THR A 155 -15.04 1.10 13.24
CA THR A 155 -16.08 2.13 13.45
C THR A 155 -17.31 1.86 12.58
N GLY A 156 -17.12 1.50 11.30
CA GLY A 156 -18.21 1.09 10.41
C GLY A 156 -19.00 -0.10 10.95
N GLU A 157 -18.33 -1.13 11.45
CA GLU A 157 -18.96 -2.30 12.08
C GLU A 157 -19.79 -1.92 13.32
N GLU A 158 -19.28 -1.01 14.15
CA GLU A 158 -19.98 -0.51 15.34
C GLU A 158 -21.24 0.30 14.97
N ILE A 159 -21.19 1.13 13.93
CA ILE A 159 -22.37 1.84 13.40
C ILE A 159 -23.40 0.84 12.85
N ILE A 160 -22.96 -0.18 12.10
CA ILE A 160 -23.83 -1.25 11.60
C ILE A 160 -24.49 -1.99 12.77
N ALA A 161 -23.74 -2.30 13.83
CA ALA A 161 -24.28 -2.95 15.03
C ALA A 161 -25.34 -2.07 15.70
N TYR A 162 -25.08 -0.77 15.84
CA TYR A 162 -26.04 0.18 16.41
C TYR A 162 -27.34 0.25 15.58
N LEU A 163 -27.23 0.30 14.25
CA LEU A 163 -28.39 0.29 13.36
C LEU A 163 -29.21 -1.01 13.40
N LYS A 164 -28.57 -2.15 13.69
CA LYS A 164 -29.28 -3.43 13.87
C LYS A 164 -30.11 -3.44 15.14
N GLU A 165 -29.67 -2.74 16.18
CA GLU A 165 -30.33 -2.73 17.49
C GLU A 165 -31.38 -1.61 17.63
N PHE A 166 -31.04 -0.40 17.20
CA PHE A 166 -31.84 0.80 17.46
C PHE A 166 -32.42 1.45 16.20
N GLY A 167 -32.02 0.99 15.02
CA GLY A 167 -32.42 1.56 13.73
C GLY A 167 -32.97 0.50 12.76
N SER A 168 -32.88 0.82 11.48
CA SER A 168 -33.25 -0.07 10.38
C SER A 168 -32.10 -0.14 9.38
N LEU A 169 -31.17 -1.07 9.62
CA LEU A 169 -30.10 -1.40 8.66
C LEU A 169 -30.69 -1.75 7.29
N ARG A 170 -31.81 -2.48 7.25
CA ARG A 170 -32.51 -2.80 6.00
C ARG A 170 -32.88 -1.56 5.20
N ASN A 171 -33.35 -0.49 5.84
CA ASN A 171 -33.71 0.75 5.15
C ASN A 171 -32.48 1.52 4.65
N VAL A 172 -31.31 1.28 5.25
CA VAL A 172 -30.02 1.80 4.76
C VAL A 172 -29.54 0.98 3.57
N ASP A 173 -29.50 -0.35 3.70
CA ASP A 173 -28.98 -1.26 2.68
C ASP A 173 -29.73 -1.14 1.35
N VAL A 174 -31.05 -0.98 1.35
CA VAL A 174 -31.84 -0.81 0.11
C VAL A 174 -31.48 0.42 -0.72
N THR A 175 -30.72 1.37 -0.16
CA THR A 175 -30.22 2.52 -0.92
C THR A 175 -29.03 2.15 -1.81
N SER A 176 -28.31 1.07 -1.49
CA SER A 176 -27.27 0.51 -2.34
C SER A 176 -27.87 -0.33 -3.48
N ARG A 177 -27.20 -0.31 -4.63
CA ARG A 177 -27.57 -1.12 -5.80
C ARG A 177 -27.31 -2.61 -5.62
N ASP A 178 -26.51 -2.98 -4.62
CA ASP A 178 -26.14 -4.37 -4.34
C ASP A 178 -27.30 -5.17 -3.74
N PHE A 179 -28.23 -4.48 -3.07
CA PHE A 179 -29.37 -5.10 -2.40
C PHE A 179 -30.66 -4.93 -3.21
N LYS A 180 -31.30 -6.06 -3.54
CA LYS A 180 -32.50 -6.09 -4.42
C LYS A 180 -33.81 -6.34 -3.67
N TYR A 181 -33.84 -6.12 -2.37
CA TYR A 181 -35.05 -6.28 -1.56
C TYR A 181 -35.74 -4.94 -1.28
N ARG A 182 -37.01 -4.99 -0.86
CA ARG A 182 -37.79 -3.79 -0.52
C ARG A 182 -37.41 -3.23 0.86
N PRO A 183 -37.64 -1.93 1.11
CA PRO A 183 -37.53 -1.34 2.45
C PRO A 183 -38.34 -2.12 3.49
N SER A 184 -38.01 -1.92 4.76
CA SER A 184 -38.73 -2.51 5.88
C SER A 184 -40.18 -2.00 5.93
N ASN A 185 -41.12 -2.90 6.21
CA ASN A 185 -42.52 -2.54 6.51
C ASN A 185 -42.76 -2.31 8.01
N LEU A 186 -41.73 -2.45 8.84
CA LEU A 186 -41.82 -2.20 10.29
C LEU A 186 -41.79 -0.68 10.56
N LEU A 187 -42.42 -0.25 11.65
CA LEU A 187 -42.44 1.17 12.10
C LEU A 187 -41.10 1.62 12.71
N ILE A 188 -39.97 1.19 12.15
CA ILE A 188 -38.62 1.54 12.58
C ILE A 188 -37.95 2.34 11.47
N ASN A 189 -37.44 3.52 11.81
CA ASN A 189 -36.73 4.41 10.89
C ASN A 189 -35.51 5.03 11.59
N ASN A 190 -34.58 5.55 10.80
CA ASN A 190 -33.29 6.03 11.31
C ASN A 190 -33.32 7.51 11.75
N ILE A 191 -34.42 8.23 11.59
CA ILE A 191 -34.50 9.65 11.97
C ILE A 191 -34.32 9.82 13.48
N SER A 192 -34.91 8.94 14.29
CA SER A 192 -34.80 9.03 15.75
C SER A 192 -33.36 8.93 16.26
N LEU A 193 -32.45 8.36 15.47
CA LEU A 193 -31.03 8.27 15.81
C LEU A 193 -30.35 9.65 15.83
N MET A 194 -30.86 10.63 15.07
CA MET A 194 -30.34 12.00 15.04
C MET A 194 -30.63 12.78 16.34
N SER A 195 -31.43 12.20 17.24
CA SER A 195 -31.67 12.72 18.59
C SER A 195 -31.05 11.84 19.68
N ASP A 196 -30.29 10.80 19.32
CA ASP A 196 -29.67 9.88 20.26
C ASP A 196 -28.19 10.23 20.47
N PRO A 197 -27.81 10.78 21.63
CA PRO A 197 -26.41 11.18 21.89
C PRO A 197 -25.46 9.98 21.90
N ARG A 198 -25.96 8.75 22.12
CA ARG A 198 -25.13 7.55 22.02
C ARG A 198 -24.77 7.24 20.57
N PHE A 199 -25.71 7.48 19.65
CA PHE A 199 -25.45 7.31 18.22
C PHE A 199 -24.50 8.40 17.72
N GLU A 200 -24.69 9.66 18.15
CA GLU A 200 -23.77 10.77 17.85
C GLU A 200 -22.32 10.42 18.23
N ASN A 201 -22.09 9.97 19.46
CA ASN A 201 -20.76 9.55 19.93
C ASN A 201 -20.20 8.31 19.22
N GLN A 202 -21.04 7.50 18.58
CA GLN A 202 -20.62 6.29 17.89
C GLN A 202 -20.17 6.57 16.45
N ILE A 203 -20.64 7.67 15.86
CA ILE A 203 -20.34 8.07 14.48
C ILE A 203 -19.25 9.15 14.39
N ASP A 204 -18.96 9.87 15.49
CA ASP A 204 -17.82 10.80 15.66
C ASP A 204 -16.48 10.06 15.69
#